data_AF-A0A0S9DZ71-F1
#
_entry.id   AF-A0A0S9DZ71-F1
#
_cell.length_a   1.000
_cell.length_b   1.000
_cell.length_c   1.000
_cell.angle_alpha   90.00
_cell.angle_beta   90.00
_cell.angle_gamma   90.00
#
_symmetry.space_group_name_H-M   'P 1'
#
loop_
_entity.id
_entity.type
_entity.pdbx_description
1 polymer ?
#
loop_
_entity_poly.entity_id
_entity_poly.type
_entity_poly.pdbx_seq_one_letter_code
_entity_poly.pdbx_strand_id
1 'polypeptide(L)'
;MLTSPPADLLRADELTTTRIRRGPWQVELRAGELDDIRHAGRPVLRSVRVVVRDRDWRTLRSSVERIEGSEGGGQLVLHGSAEQGDALVRWRLTVETSDETLIVALRAEAESDFLRNRLGLIVLHSPELAGRELTVEHPDGGSTNTAFPIEISPHQPALDIRALSWTGGGAGDPVGCRLELSGDVFEMEDQRNWTDASYKTYSTPLSVPFPVEVRAGDVIEQSLTLACSPARAGWDSPADDDIDDIADTVPLTLIARLPGTTIPRLTTMASTAPGGDEKGPQAPWARELLVELDPATPNWGAAFERAIRDAGDRQLDVRLIAAGVGAAEPVLDALAAHPSGRFARIGLFGGAGHLADTDTSRALVAALDARGLDIQVIAGTRAHFTELNRGIDRLDSWRGPIAFSITPFMHDTSGHQLVESVAMQRQVVGAARRLADGRPLHIGPITLGARFNAVATTPAPQAPGPDLQAGYGAALVEGASDPRTGSASLAAWLVASVASLAAPTALTLCFVEEWGQRAASHPQAVQALTWLSQLEGATLIEASAPGLAVIAAAPRAGGRTVLILGNLSAERRAVSVPGEAAPVQLGAGQVARIELRPGAGAGNDRLAEE
;
A
#
# COMPACT_ATOMS: atom_id res chain seq x y z
N MET A 1 -6.68 13.61 13.03
CA MET A 1 -5.83 14.25 12.01
C MET A 1 -4.64 13.34 11.73
N LEU A 2 -4.28 13.14 10.46
CA LEU A 2 -2.97 12.56 10.12
C LEU A 2 -1.94 13.67 10.30
N THR A 3 -1.08 13.53 11.30
CA THR A 3 0.09 14.38 11.42
C THR A 3 1.07 14.03 10.31
N SER A 4 1.88 14.99 9.88
CA SER A 4 2.90 14.75 8.84
C SER A 4 3.75 13.53 9.22
N PRO A 5 4.09 12.65 8.27
CA PRO A 5 5.08 11.59 8.48
C PRO A 5 6.44 12.14 8.91
N PRO A 6 7.30 11.31 9.54
CA PRO A 6 8.71 11.62 9.74
C PRO A 6 9.39 12.07 8.44
N ALA A 7 10.27 13.07 8.55
CA ALA A 7 10.88 13.72 7.40
C ALA A 7 11.70 12.76 6.50
N ASP A 8 12.32 11.72 7.07
CA ASP A 8 13.07 10.70 6.32
C ASP A 8 12.18 9.64 5.64
N LEU A 9 10.85 9.73 5.79
CA LEU A 9 9.88 8.98 4.99
C LEU A 9 9.26 9.82 3.86
N LEU A 10 9.43 11.15 3.90
CA LEU A 10 8.94 12.06 2.88
C LEU A 10 9.92 12.12 1.71
N ARG A 11 9.38 12.29 0.49
CA ARG A 11 10.20 12.68 -0.66
C ARG A 11 10.65 14.13 -0.50
N ALA A 12 11.72 14.51 -1.21
CA ALA A 12 12.27 15.86 -1.12
C ALA A 12 11.26 16.96 -1.49
N ASP A 13 10.34 16.68 -2.42
CA ASP A 13 9.27 17.57 -2.87
C ASP A 13 8.04 17.60 -1.95
N GLU A 14 7.99 16.73 -0.93
CA GLU A 14 6.95 16.73 0.12
C GLU A 14 7.38 17.50 1.38
N LEU A 15 8.67 17.79 1.54
CA LEU A 15 9.20 18.49 2.72
C LEU A 15 8.69 19.92 2.84
N THR A 16 8.23 20.50 1.73
CA THR A 16 7.58 21.81 1.70
C THR A 16 6.12 21.64 1.34
N THR A 17 5.24 22.10 2.23
CA THR A 17 3.79 22.18 1.98
C THR A 17 3.35 23.63 2.08
N THR A 18 2.63 24.12 1.08
CA THR A 18 2.03 25.45 1.10
C THR A 18 0.55 25.32 1.38
N ARG A 19 0.07 25.90 2.47
CA ARG A 19 -1.35 25.89 2.82
C ARG A 19 -2.04 27.13 2.25
N ILE A 20 -3.05 26.92 1.42
CA ILE A 20 -3.86 27.97 0.82
C ILE A 20 -5.18 28.02 1.59
N ARG A 21 -5.54 29.19 2.12
CA ARG A 21 -6.82 29.45 2.80
C ARG A 21 -7.57 30.55 2.09
N ARG A 22 -8.80 30.28 1.65
CA ARG A 22 -9.66 31.26 0.97
C ARG A 22 -11.12 31.04 1.32
N GLY A 23 -11.70 31.98 2.05
CA GLY A 23 -13.03 31.81 2.63
C GLY A 23 -13.07 30.53 3.48
N PRO A 24 -14.07 29.65 3.29
CA PRO A 24 -14.16 28.39 4.03
C PRO A 24 -13.24 27.29 3.51
N TRP A 25 -12.54 27.51 2.38
CA TRP A 25 -11.68 26.50 1.78
C TRP A 25 -10.26 26.52 2.34
N GLN A 26 -9.75 25.33 2.64
CA GLN A 26 -8.33 25.09 2.88
C GLN A 26 -7.85 23.99 1.94
N VAL A 27 -6.71 24.22 1.29
CA VAL A 27 -6.04 23.26 0.39
C VAL A 27 -4.55 23.26 0.70
N GLU A 28 -3.93 22.09 0.76
CA GLU A 28 -2.48 21.95 0.88
C GLU A 28 -1.87 21.67 -0.49
N LEU A 29 -0.98 22.54 -0.96
CA LEU A 29 -0.17 22.27 -2.13
C LEU A 29 1.09 21.50 -1.70
N ARG A 30 1.16 20.22 -2.06
CA ARG A 30 2.24 19.29 -1.69
C ARG A 30 2.70 18.53 -2.92
N ALA A 31 4.01 18.51 -3.21
CA ALA A 31 4.57 17.85 -4.39
C ALA A 31 3.85 18.18 -5.73
N GLY A 32 3.30 19.40 -5.85
CA GLY A 32 2.55 19.85 -7.02
C GLY A 32 1.09 19.35 -7.12
N GLU A 33 0.56 18.74 -6.06
CA GLU A 33 -0.79 18.21 -5.95
C GLU A 33 -1.64 19.03 -4.97
N LEU A 34 -2.97 19.06 -5.18
CA LEU A 34 -3.92 19.72 -4.27
C LEU A 34 -4.42 18.70 -3.25
N ASP A 35 -3.79 18.64 -2.08
CA ASP A 35 -4.05 17.69 -1.00
C ASP A 35 -4.84 18.29 0.18
N ASP A 36 -5.35 17.43 1.07
CA ASP A 36 -6.06 17.78 2.32
C ASP A 36 -7.09 18.90 2.12
N ILE A 37 -7.97 18.71 1.13
CA ILE A 37 -8.98 19.69 0.74
C ILE A 37 -10.10 19.69 1.79
N ARG A 38 -10.31 20.86 2.40
CA ARG A 38 -11.27 21.07 3.47
C ARG A 38 -12.22 22.22 3.16
N HIS A 39 -13.45 22.09 3.65
CA HIS A 39 -14.45 23.16 3.69
C HIS A 39 -14.90 23.37 5.14
N ALA A 40 -14.84 24.62 5.63
CA ALA A 40 -15.11 24.98 7.03
C ALA A 40 -14.38 24.08 8.05
N GLY A 41 -13.11 23.78 7.79
CA GLY A 41 -12.25 22.91 8.62
C GLY A 41 -12.49 21.40 8.46
N ARG A 42 -13.55 20.98 7.77
CA ARG A 42 -13.91 19.56 7.59
C ARG A 42 -13.26 18.98 6.32
N PRO A 43 -12.66 17.79 6.37
CA PRO A 43 -12.09 17.15 5.18
C PRO A 43 -13.22 16.73 4.23
N VAL A 44 -13.09 17.13 2.96
CA VAL A 44 -14.08 16.83 1.91
C VAL A 44 -13.49 16.02 0.76
N LEU A 45 -12.21 16.23 0.42
CA LEU A 45 -11.46 15.39 -0.51
C LEU A 45 -10.03 15.17 0.02
N ARG A 46 -9.46 14.00 -0.29
CA ARG A 46 -8.04 13.72 0.02
C ARG A 46 -7.13 14.48 -0.92
N SER A 47 -7.41 14.44 -2.23
CA SER A 47 -6.55 15.05 -3.22
C SER A 47 -7.24 15.30 -4.58
N VAL A 48 -6.75 16.29 -5.33
CA VAL A 48 -6.99 16.46 -6.77
C VAL A 48 -5.64 16.54 -7.47
N ARG A 49 -5.45 15.73 -8.52
CA ARG A 49 -4.14 15.56 -9.18
C ARG A 49 -4.26 15.55 -10.70
N VAL A 50 -3.24 16.07 -11.37
CA VAL A 50 -3.01 15.86 -12.80
C VAL A 50 -2.20 14.59 -12.98
N VAL A 51 -2.75 13.60 -13.68
CA VAL A 51 -2.12 12.29 -13.87
C VAL A 51 -1.98 11.98 -15.34
N VAL A 52 -0.77 11.59 -15.73
CA VAL A 52 -0.46 11.00 -17.03
C VAL A 52 0.09 9.60 -16.80
N ARG A 53 -0.49 8.61 -17.48
CA ARG A 53 0.00 7.24 -17.49
C ARG A 53 0.24 6.74 -18.89
N ASP A 54 1.40 6.15 -19.08
CA ASP A 54 1.79 5.54 -20.36
C ASP A 54 1.01 4.24 -20.65
N ARG A 55 1.38 3.58 -21.75
CA ARG A 55 0.80 2.31 -22.18
C ARG A 55 0.94 1.16 -21.19
N ASP A 56 1.92 1.24 -20.29
CA ASP A 56 2.18 0.24 -19.27
C ASP A 56 1.64 0.66 -17.91
N TRP A 57 0.75 1.67 -17.85
CA TRP A 57 0.21 2.21 -16.60
C TRP A 57 1.25 2.85 -15.67
N ARG A 58 2.47 3.14 -16.15
CA ARG A 58 3.47 3.89 -15.37
C ARG A 58 3.03 5.33 -15.29
N THR A 59 3.12 5.91 -14.09
CA THR A 59 2.76 7.31 -13.88
C THR A 59 3.96 8.18 -14.20
N LEU A 60 3.82 9.07 -15.18
CA LEU A 60 4.87 10.04 -15.53
C LEU A 60 5.16 10.93 -14.33
N ARG A 61 6.42 11.35 -14.21
CA ARG A 61 6.81 12.26 -13.14
C ARG A 61 6.27 13.65 -13.45
N SER A 62 5.31 14.09 -12.65
CA SER A 62 4.75 15.45 -12.73
C SER A 62 5.52 16.41 -11.83
N SER A 63 5.71 17.65 -12.28
CA SER A 63 6.31 18.72 -11.49
C SER A 63 5.60 20.06 -11.72
N VAL A 64 5.51 20.88 -10.67
CA VAL A 64 5.05 22.27 -10.77
C VAL A 64 6.25 23.16 -11.01
N GLU A 65 6.23 23.89 -12.11
CA GLU A 65 7.29 24.79 -12.55
C GLU A 65 7.03 26.23 -12.07
N ARG A 66 5.76 26.65 -12.03
CA ARG A 66 5.38 28.02 -11.67
C ARG A 66 4.00 28.09 -11.03
N ILE A 67 3.88 28.94 -10.02
CA ILE A 67 2.61 29.25 -9.35
C ILE A 67 2.34 30.76 -9.50
N GLU A 68 1.14 31.12 -9.94
CA GLU A 68 0.64 32.48 -10.10
C GLU A 68 -0.59 32.70 -9.21
N GLY A 69 -0.67 33.85 -8.53
CA GLY A 69 -1.76 34.20 -7.63
C GLY A 69 -1.26 34.55 -6.22
N SER A 70 -2.04 35.33 -5.47
CA SER A 70 -1.75 35.70 -4.08
C SER A 70 -2.74 35.03 -3.14
N GLU A 71 -2.37 34.77 -1.87
CA GLU A 71 -3.25 34.08 -0.91
C GLU A 71 -4.65 34.73 -0.79
N GLY A 72 -4.78 36.04 -0.98
CA GLY A 72 -6.06 36.78 -0.97
C GLY A 72 -6.75 37.00 -2.33
N GLY A 73 -6.21 36.47 -3.44
CA GLY A 73 -6.86 36.53 -4.76
C GLY A 73 -8.06 35.57 -4.87
N GLY A 74 -8.90 35.71 -5.90
CA GLY A 74 -9.97 34.73 -6.18
C GLY A 74 -9.51 33.49 -6.96
N GLN A 75 -8.30 33.54 -7.54
CA GLN A 75 -7.76 32.50 -8.42
C GLN A 75 -6.29 32.16 -8.06
N LEU A 76 -5.90 30.92 -8.25
CA LEU A 76 -4.52 30.41 -8.21
C LEU A 76 -4.28 29.62 -9.51
N VAL A 77 -3.12 29.80 -10.13
CA VAL A 77 -2.78 29.11 -11.38
C VAL A 77 -1.45 28.40 -11.22
N LEU A 78 -1.44 27.09 -11.44
CA LEU A 78 -0.24 26.27 -11.43
C LEU A 78 0.10 25.89 -12.86
N HIS A 79 1.38 25.97 -13.19
CA HIS A 79 1.96 25.50 -14.44
C HIS A 79 2.93 24.38 -14.14
N GLY A 80 2.85 23.32 -14.90
CA GLY A 80 3.72 22.18 -14.71
C GLY A 80 3.86 21.34 -15.97
N SER A 81 4.62 20.27 -15.82
CA SER A 81 4.89 19.29 -16.86
C SER A 81 4.88 17.89 -16.27
N ALA A 82 4.56 16.90 -17.09
CA ALA A 82 4.72 15.48 -16.79
C ALA A 82 5.58 14.83 -17.87
N GLU A 83 6.65 14.15 -17.45
CA GLU A 83 7.64 13.58 -18.36
C GLU A 83 8.07 12.15 -17.97
N GLN A 84 8.30 11.31 -18.99
CA GLN A 84 9.00 10.02 -18.87
C GLN A 84 9.48 9.55 -20.25
N GLY A 85 10.78 9.28 -20.39
CA GLY A 85 11.36 8.94 -21.69
C GLY A 85 11.10 10.05 -22.70
N ASP A 86 10.48 9.70 -23.83
CA ASP A 86 10.13 10.66 -24.89
C ASP A 86 8.76 11.35 -24.66
N ALA A 87 7.96 10.89 -23.70
CA ALA A 87 6.64 11.46 -23.42
C ALA A 87 6.76 12.76 -22.61
N LEU A 88 6.19 13.85 -23.11
CA LEU A 88 6.16 15.17 -22.46
C LEU A 88 4.78 15.81 -22.62
N VAL A 89 4.19 16.18 -21.49
CA VAL A 89 2.89 16.89 -21.43
C VAL A 89 3.06 18.14 -20.57
N ARG A 90 2.72 19.30 -21.10
CA ARG A 90 2.60 20.53 -20.30
C ARG A 90 1.18 20.74 -19.85
N TRP A 91 1.00 21.29 -18.66
CA TRP A 91 -0.32 21.53 -18.12
C TRP A 91 -0.42 22.85 -17.37
N ARG A 92 -1.62 23.41 -17.40
CA ARG A 92 -2.07 24.57 -16.64
C ARG A 92 -3.28 24.15 -15.80
N LEU A 93 -3.18 24.33 -14.49
CA LEU A 93 -4.24 24.06 -13.53
C LEU A 93 -4.70 25.38 -12.91
N THR A 94 -5.97 25.73 -13.10
CA THR A 94 -6.59 26.93 -12.52
C THR A 94 -7.47 26.51 -11.35
N VAL A 95 -7.26 27.10 -10.19
CA VAL A 95 -7.99 26.83 -8.95
C VAL A 95 -8.70 28.10 -8.51
N GLU A 96 -10.03 28.04 -8.42
CA GLU A 96 -10.88 29.16 -8.03
C GLU A 96 -11.75 28.76 -6.85
N THR A 97 -11.94 29.70 -5.93
CA THR A 97 -12.71 29.47 -4.70
C THR A 97 -13.73 30.57 -4.51
N SER A 98 -14.95 30.18 -4.16
CA SER A 98 -15.99 31.05 -3.59
C SER A 98 -16.39 30.53 -2.21
N ASP A 99 -17.42 31.12 -1.57
CA ASP A 99 -17.91 30.66 -0.26
C ASP A 99 -18.46 29.22 -0.32
N GLU A 100 -19.04 28.81 -1.45
CA GLU A 100 -19.69 27.51 -1.58
C GLU A 100 -18.92 26.54 -2.48
N THR A 101 -18.07 27.04 -3.38
CA THR A 101 -17.49 26.24 -4.46
C THR A 101 -15.97 26.32 -4.54
N LEU A 102 -15.37 25.18 -4.87
CA LEU A 102 -13.99 25.03 -5.34
C LEU A 102 -14.03 24.53 -6.79
N ILE A 103 -13.47 25.30 -7.71
CA ILE A 103 -13.36 24.93 -9.13
C ILE A 103 -11.90 24.64 -9.43
N VAL A 104 -11.64 23.49 -10.08
CA VAL A 104 -10.31 23.13 -10.57
C VAL A 104 -10.42 22.82 -12.06
N ALA A 105 -9.74 23.60 -12.90
CA ALA A 105 -9.76 23.47 -14.35
C ALA A 105 -8.35 23.16 -14.89
N LEU A 106 -8.23 22.03 -15.59
CA LEU A 106 -7.03 21.56 -16.26
C LEU A 106 -7.11 21.87 -17.75
N ARG A 107 -6.04 22.43 -18.29
CA ARG A 107 -5.69 22.36 -19.72
C ARG A 107 -4.32 21.70 -19.84
N ALA A 108 -4.23 20.57 -20.52
CA ALA A 108 -2.94 19.91 -20.78
C ALA A 108 -2.72 19.70 -22.28
N GLU A 109 -1.49 19.91 -22.73
CA GLU A 109 -1.06 19.84 -24.12
C GLU A 109 0.13 18.87 -24.22
N ALA A 110 0.04 17.91 -25.14
CA ALA A 110 1.13 17.00 -25.43
C ALA A 110 2.18 17.70 -26.31
N GLU A 111 3.45 17.69 -25.89
CA GLU A 111 4.56 18.23 -26.70
C GLU A 111 5.27 17.12 -27.50
N SER A 112 4.91 15.87 -27.28
CA SER A 112 5.44 14.71 -28.00
C SER A 112 4.37 13.66 -28.25
N ASP A 113 4.65 12.77 -29.22
CA ASP A 113 3.81 11.62 -29.52
C ASP A 113 4.06 10.50 -28.50
N PHE A 114 3.00 9.94 -27.92
CA PHE A 114 3.12 8.78 -27.02
C PHE A 114 1.81 7.99 -26.92
N LEU A 115 1.88 6.84 -26.26
CA LEU A 115 0.72 6.00 -25.96
C LEU A 115 0.33 6.17 -24.49
N ARG A 116 -0.94 6.47 -24.24
CA ARG A 116 -1.49 6.65 -22.89
C ARG A 116 -2.52 5.61 -22.50
N ASN A 117 -2.57 5.29 -21.21
CA ASN A 117 -3.75 4.69 -20.57
C ASN A 117 -4.52 5.71 -19.72
N ARG A 118 -3.88 6.83 -19.32
CA ARG A 118 -4.54 7.93 -18.60
C ARG A 118 -3.89 9.27 -18.91
N LEU A 119 -4.70 10.31 -19.04
CA LEU A 119 -4.25 11.70 -19.13
C LEU A 119 -5.43 12.57 -18.68
N GLY A 120 -5.32 13.24 -17.55
CA GLY A 120 -6.39 14.07 -17.01
C GLY A 120 -6.34 14.27 -15.49
N LEU A 121 -7.43 14.79 -14.95
CA LEU A 121 -7.67 14.95 -13.52
C LEU A 121 -8.10 13.63 -12.89
N ILE A 122 -7.59 13.39 -11.69
CA ILE A 122 -8.16 12.40 -10.77
C ILE A 122 -8.57 13.08 -9.47
N VAL A 123 -9.59 12.52 -8.82
CA VAL A 123 -10.08 12.96 -7.53
C VAL A 123 -10.00 11.80 -6.54
N LEU A 124 -9.36 12.04 -5.40
CA LEU A 124 -9.18 11.06 -4.34
C LEU A 124 -10.12 11.39 -3.19
N HIS A 125 -11.01 10.46 -2.89
CA HIS A 125 -11.95 10.50 -1.78
C HIS A 125 -11.40 9.69 -0.60
N SER A 126 -11.73 10.11 0.62
CA SER A 126 -11.26 9.43 1.84
C SER A 126 -11.80 8.00 1.94
N PRO A 127 -10.98 7.01 2.39
CA PRO A 127 -11.45 5.66 2.67
C PRO A 127 -12.44 5.61 3.86
N GLU A 128 -12.47 6.65 4.70
CA GLU A 128 -13.45 6.81 5.80
C GLU A 128 -14.89 6.95 5.30
N LEU A 129 -15.09 7.18 4.00
CA LEU A 129 -16.42 7.23 3.38
C LEU A 129 -17.05 5.84 3.23
N ALA A 130 -16.33 4.74 3.50
CA ALA A 130 -16.87 3.38 3.44
C ALA A 130 -18.25 3.26 4.12
N GLY A 131 -19.26 2.80 3.38
CA GLY A 131 -20.65 2.68 3.83
C GLY A 131 -21.50 3.95 3.74
N ARG A 132 -20.93 5.11 3.39
CA ARG A 132 -21.69 6.35 3.17
C ARG A 132 -22.46 6.28 1.86
N GLU A 133 -23.67 6.81 1.87
CA GLU A 133 -24.51 6.95 0.68
C GLU A 133 -23.81 7.81 -0.39
N LEU A 134 -23.98 7.40 -1.64
CA LEU A 134 -23.42 8.04 -2.82
C LEU A 134 -24.51 8.10 -3.89
N THR A 135 -24.82 9.31 -4.36
CA THR A 135 -25.63 9.50 -5.56
C THR A 135 -24.71 9.75 -6.74
N VAL A 136 -24.85 8.93 -7.79
CA VAL A 136 -24.13 9.07 -9.06
C VAL A 136 -25.10 9.63 -10.09
N GLU A 137 -24.80 10.79 -10.66
CA GLU A 137 -25.52 11.33 -11.81
C GLU A 137 -24.77 10.95 -13.09
N HIS A 138 -25.51 10.52 -14.11
CA HIS A 138 -24.98 9.98 -15.36
C HIS A 138 -25.04 10.99 -16.51
N PRO A 139 -24.20 10.86 -17.55
CA PRO A 139 -24.24 11.69 -18.75
C PRO A 139 -25.57 11.64 -19.52
N ASP A 140 -26.33 10.55 -19.42
CA ASP A 140 -27.64 10.39 -20.06
C ASP A 140 -28.78 11.13 -19.31
N GLY A 141 -28.46 11.78 -18.18
CA GLY A 141 -29.39 12.50 -17.32
C GLY A 141 -30.03 11.63 -16.23
N GLY A 142 -29.76 10.32 -16.20
CA GLY A 142 -30.18 9.42 -15.14
C GLY A 142 -29.36 9.58 -13.85
N SER A 143 -29.79 8.90 -12.79
CA SER A 143 -29.02 8.79 -11.56
C SER A 143 -29.16 7.42 -10.90
N THR A 144 -28.10 7.02 -10.18
CA THR A 144 -28.05 5.80 -9.37
C THR A 144 -27.74 6.15 -7.93
N ASN A 145 -28.55 5.66 -6.99
CA ASN A 145 -28.26 5.70 -5.57
C ASN A 145 -27.51 4.42 -5.18
N THR A 146 -26.34 4.59 -4.58
CA THR A 146 -25.46 3.52 -4.11
C THR A 146 -24.75 3.96 -2.82
N ALA A 147 -23.65 3.32 -2.45
CA ALA A 147 -22.79 3.72 -1.37
C ALA A 147 -21.32 3.48 -1.73
N PHE A 148 -20.42 4.19 -1.05
CA PHE A 148 -19.01 3.79 -1.03
C PHE A 148 -18.90 2.38 -0.42
N PRO A 149 -18.22 1.42 -1.07
CA PRO A 149 -18.18 0.05 -0.58
C PRO A 149 -17.59 -0.10 0.82
N ILE A 150 -18.27 -0.79 1.74
CA ILE A 150 -17.66 -1.18 3.02
C ILE A 150 -16.54 -2.18 2.75
N GLU A 151 -16.88 -3.23 2.01
CA GLU A 151 -15.99 -4.26 1.51
C GLU A 151 -15.15 -3.76 0.34
N ILE A 152 -13.90 -4.18 0.24
CA ILE A 152 -13.01 -3.76 -0.85
C ILE A 152 -13.57 -4.29 -2.18
N SER A 153 -13.94 -3.38 -3.07
CA SER A 153 -14.51 -3.74 -4.37
C SER A 153 -13.41 -4.22 -5.34
N PRO A 154 -13.56 -5.39 -5.99
CA PRO A 154 -12.62 -5.84 -7.02
C PRO A 154 -12.70 -5.02 -8.33
N HIS A 155 -13.87 -4.42 -8.58
CA HIS A 155 -14.21 -3.66 -9.79
C HIS A 155 -14.73 -2.25 -9.45
N GLN A 156 -15.07 -1.47 -10.48
CA GLN A 156 -15.47 -0.08 -10.35
C GLN A 156 -16.75 0.05 -9.51
N PRO A 157 -16.73 0.77 -8.36
CA PRO A 157 -17.93 0.96 -7.55
C PRO A 157 -18.99 1.87 -8.19
N ALA A 158 -18.57 2.74 -9.10
CA ALA A 158 -19.42 3.65 -9.85
C ALA A 158 -18.88 3.84 -11.26
N LEU A 159 -19.78 3.87 -12.23
CA LEU A 159 -19.51 4.00 -13.67
C LEU A 159 -20.27 5.20 -14.22
N ASP A 160 -19.86 5.67 -15.41
CA ASP A 160 -20.53 6.71 -16.17
C ASP A 160 -20.88 7.93 -15.31
N ILE A 161 -19.87 8.50 -14.68
CA ILE A 161 -20.01 9.58 -13.71
C ILE A 161 -19.96 10.93 -14.42
N ARG A 162 -21.01 11.73 -14.25
CA ARG A 162 -21.05 13.17 -14.55
C ARG A 162 -20.98 14.00 -13.27
N ALA A 163 -21.65 13.55 -12.21
CA ALA A 163 -21.55 14.17 -10.90
C ALA A 163 -21.70 13.13 -9.78
N LEU A 164 -21.13 13.45 -8.62
CA LEU A 164 -21.24 12.65 -7.39
C LEU A 164 -21.78 13.54 -6.26
N SER A 165 -22.73 13.03 -5.48
CA SER A 165 -23.17 13.66 -4.24
C SER A 165 -23.02 12.71 -3.07
N TRP A 166 -22.42 13.19 -1.97
CA TRP A 166 -22.23 12.40 -0.75
C TRP A 166 -22.18 13.32 0.47
N THR A 167 -22.16 12.71 1.65
CA THR A 167 -21.92 13.41 2.90
C THR A 167 -20.47 13.18 3.35
N GLY A 168 -19.67 14.25 3.34
CA GLY A 168 -18.32 14.30 3.90
C GLY A 168 -18.28 14.77 5.35
N GLY A 169 -17.09 15.11 5.83
CA GLY A 169 -16.82 15.42 7.23
C GLY A 169 -16.50 14.16 8.02
N GLY A 170 -15.32 14.15 8.67
CA GLY A 170 -14.86 13.06 9.55
C GLY A 170 -15.63 13.02 10.87
N ALA A 171 -14.94 12.91 12.01
CA ALA A 171 -15.57 13.07 13.32
C ALA A 171 -16.08 14.51 13.50
N GLY A 172 -17.38 14.73 13.36
CA GLY A 172 -18.03 16.03 13.50
C GLY A 172 -19.31 16.14 12.68
N ASP A 173 -19.78 17.38 12.49
CA ASP A 173 -21.00 17.63 11.72
C ASP A 173 -20.80 17.29 10.22
N PRO A 174 -21.78 16.61 9.61
CA PRO A 174 -21.70 16.23 8.21
C PRO A 174 -21.71 17.45 7.28
N VAL A 175 -20.91 17.38 6.22
CA VAL A 175 -20.89 18.36 5.12
C VAL A 175 -21.47 17.72 3.88
N GLY A 176 -22.51 18.31 3.29
CA GLY A 176 -23.03 17.87 2.01
C GLY A 176 -22.07 18.30 0.91
N CYS A 177 -21.58 17.35 0.13
CA CYS A 177 -20.64 17.57 -0.98
C CYS A 177 -21.30 17.18 -2.29
N ARG A 178 -21.14 18.01 -3.32
CA ARG A 178 -21.48 17.68 -4.70
C ARG A 178 -20.32 18.03 -5.63
N LEU A 179 -19.83 17.03 -6.36
CA LEU A 179 -18.73 17.13 -7.31
C LEU A 179 -19.29 16.97 -8.72
N GLU A 180 -19.24 18.02 -9.52
CA GLU A 180 -19.47 17.95 -10.97
C GLU A 180 -18.16 17.79 -11.72
N LEU A 181 -18.17 16.97 -12.77
CA LEU A 181 -17.01 16.65 -13.60
C LEU A 181 -17.33 16.94 -15.07
N SER A 182 -16.38 17.52 -15.78
CA SER A 182 -16.51 17.81 -17.21
C SER A 182 -15.23 17.54 -18.00
N GLY A 183 -15.36 17.38 -19.30
CA GLY A 183 -14.25 17.15 -20.24
C GLY A 183 -13.97 15.68 -20.56
N ASP A 184 -14.61 14.74 -19.87
CA ASP A 184 -14.59 13.30 -20.17
C ASP A 184 -15.71 12.57 -19.40
N VAL A 185 -15.86 11.27 -19.62
CA VAL A 185 -16.65 10.38 -18.76
C VAL A 185 -15.75 9.82 -17.65
N PHE A 186 -16.23 9.86 -16.41
CA PHE A 186 -15.46 9.40 -15.25
C PHE A 186 -16.01 8.08 -14.70
N GLU A 187 -15.17 7.33 -14.00
CA GLU A 187 -15.56 6.18 -13.21
C GLU A 187 -14.77 6.14 -11.90
N MET A 188 -15.15 5.25 -10.98
CA MET A 188 -14.52 5.12 -9.68
C MET A 188 -13.76 3.80 -9.55
N GLU A 189 -12.57 3.84 -8.94
CA GLU A 189 -11.83 2.66 -8.48
C GLU A 189 -11.71 2.70 -6.95
N ASP A 190 -11.90 1.55 -6.33
CA ASP A 190 -11.54 1.33 -4.94
C ASP A 190 -10.03 1.02 -4.86
N GLN A 191 -9.22 2.05 -4.60
CA GLN A 191 -7.76 1.87 -4.60
C GLN A 191 -7.25 1.14 -3.36
N ARG A 192 -8.10 0.89 -2.35
CA ARG A 192 -7.76 0.07 -1.19
C ARG A 192 -7.43 -1.36 -1.59
N ASN A 193 -7.95 -1.81 -2.74
CA ASN A 193 -7.59 -3.09 -3.36
C ASN A 193 -6.08 -3.19 -3.66
N TRP A 194 -5.45 -2.05 -3.93
CA TRP A 194 -4.00 -1.91 -4.14
C TRP A 194 -3.25 -1.47 -2.88
N THR A 195 -3.92 -1.33 -1.73
CA THR A 195 -3.40 -0.74 -0.48
C THR A 195 -3.21 0.78 -0.54
N ASP A 196 -3.76 1.46 -1.55
CA ASP A 196 -3.81 2.93 -1.55
C ASP A 196 -4.99 3.43 -0.72
N ALA A 197 -4.78 4.51 0.04
CA ALA A 197 -5.76 5.00 1.00
C ALA A 197 -6.79 5.94 0.37
N SER A 198 -7.53 5.48 -0.65
CA SER A 198 -8.58 6.27 -1.28
C SER A 198 -9.58 5.47 -2.14
N TYR A 199 -10.72 6.10 -2.41
CA TYR A 199 -11.46 5.84 -3.64
C TYR A 199 -11.07 6.88 -4.68
N LYS A 200 -10.78 6.46 -5.90
CA LYS A 200 -10.33 7.35 -6.98
C LYS A 200 -11.42 7.49 -8.02
N THR A 201 -11.86 8.72 -8.27
CA THR A 201 -12.60 9.07 -9.48
C THR A 201 -11.62 9.50 -10.56
N TYR A 202 -11.74 8.95 -11.77
CA TYR A 202 -10.81 9.20 -12.87
C TYR A 202 -11.49 9.08 -14.23
N SER A 203 -10.82 9.60 -15.24
CA SER A 203 -11.06 9.29 -16.64
C SER A 203 -9.76 8.78 -17.29
N THR A 204 -9.77 8.21 -18.49
CA THR A 204 -10.92 7.77 -19.30
C THR A 204 -11.38 6.38 -18.81
N PRO A 205 -12.66 5.97 -18.97
CA PRO A 205 -13.15 4.71 -18.43
C PRO A 205 -12.42 3.47 -18.99
N LEU A 206 -12.28 2.43 -18.19
CA LEU A 206 -11.59 1.18 -18.55
C LEU A 206 -12.30 0.37 -19.63
N SER A 207 -13.56 0.68 -19.92
CA SER A 207 -14.30 0.12 -21.06
C SER A 207 -13.79 0.63 -22.42
N VAL A 208 -13.09 1.77 -22.44
CA VAL A 208 -12.45 2.30 -23.65
C VAL A 208 -11.18 1.52 -23.96
N PRO A 209 -10.98 1.05 -25.20
CA PRO A 209 -9.75 0.36 -25.57
C PRO A 209 -8.50 1.20 -25.29
N PHE A 210 -7.51 0.59 -24.66
CA PHE A 210 -6.22 1.20 -24.34
C PHE A 210 -5.07 0.27 -24.77
N PRO A 211 -3.86 0.80 -25.04
CA PRO A 211 -3.50 2.22 -24.99
C PRO A 211 -4.06 3.05 -26.15
N VAL A 212 -4.16 4.37 -25.95
CA VAL A 212 -4.60 5.36 -26.96
C VAL A 212 -3.42 6.22 -27.41
N GLU A 213 -3.34 6.50 -28.72
CA GLU A 213 -2.35 7.42 -29.30
C GLU A 213 -2.66 8.87 -28.92
N VAL A 214 -1.62 9.59 -28.49
CA VAL A 214 -1.61 11.04 -28.27
C VAL A 214 -0.55 11.62 -29.20
N ARG A 215 -0.91 12.66 -29.94
CA ARG A 215 -0.01 13.37 -30.85
C ARG A 215 0.44 14.68 -30.25
N ALA A 216 1.64 15.13 -30.62
CA ALA A 216 2.09 16.47 -30.32
C ALA A 216 1.07 17.51 -30.81
N GLY A 217 0.71 18.44 -29.92
CA GLY A 217 -0.34 19.44 -30.14
C GLY A 217 -1.75 18.99 -29.73
N ASP A 218 -1.96 17.72 -29.35
CA ASP A 218 -3.23 17.30 -28.76
C ASP A 218 -3.44 18.00 -27.42
N VAL A 219 -4.66 18.50 -27.22
CA VAL A 219 -5.06 19.22 -26.01
C VAL A 219 -6.19 18.47 -25.33
N ILE A 220 -6.07 18.31 -24.02
CA ILE A 220 -7.17 17.89 -23.16
C ILE A 220 -7.60 19.05 -22.25
N GLU A 221 -8.91 19.18 -22.06
CA GLU A 221 -9.49 20.14 -21.13
C GLU A 221 -10.49 19.43 -20.24
N GLN A 222 -10.32 19.58 -18.93
CA GLN A 222 -11.18 18.98 -17.93
C GLN A 222 -11.41 19.97 -16.80
N SER A 223 -12.56 19.90 -16.16
CA SER A 223 -12.79 20.66 -14.95
C SER A 223 -13.61 19.87 -13.95
N LEU A 224 -13.44 20.23 -12.69
CA LEU A 224 -14.31 19.81 -11.61
C LEU A 224 -14.79 21.01 -10.83
N THR A 225 -16.03 20.91 -10.35
CA THR A 225 -16.64 21.89 -9.45
C THR A 225 -17.14 21.15 -8.22
N LEU A 226 -16.52 21.41 -7.08
CA LEU A 226 -16.94 20.88 -5.78
C LEU A 226 -17.74 21.95 -5.04
N ALA A 227 -19.01 21.69 -4.79
CA ALA A 227 -19.86 22.50 -3.94
C ALA A 227 -20.02 21.82 -2.57
N CYS A 228 -19.82 22.59 -1.50
CA CYS A 228 -19.96 22.12 -0.12
C CYS A 228 -20.92 23.02 0.67
N SER A 229 -21.83 22.41 1.42
CA SER A 229 -22.76 23.12 2.31
C SER A 229 -22.92 22.39 3.64
N PRO A 230 -23.17 23.12 4.75
CA PRO A 230 -23.51 22.49 6.03
C PRO A 230 -24.76 21.65 5.87
N ALA A 231 -24.77 20.40 6.36
CA ALA A 231 -25.94 19.53 6.25
C ALA A 231 -27.15 20.00 7.08
N ARG A 232 -26.99 21.00 7.97
CA ARG A 232 -28.08 21.71 8.67
C ARG A 232 -27.81 23.22 8.71
N ALA A 233 -28.82 24.02 8.35
CA ALA A 233 -28.75 25.48 8.36
C ALA A 233 -28.72 26.04 9.80
N GLY A 234 -27.74 26.89 10.10
CA GLY A 234 -27.68 27.67 11.35
C GLY A 234 -26.31 27.69 12.04
N TRP A 235 -25.22 27.88 11.31
CA TRP A 235 -23.89 27.94 11.91
C TRP A 235 -23.20 29.28 11.64
N ASP A 236 -22.82 29.97 12.72
CA ASP A 236 -21.81 31.01 12.73
C ASP A 236 -20.44 30.33 12.67
N SER A 237 -19.51 30.85 11.85
CA SER A 237 -18.13 30.36 11.81
C SER A 237 -17.53 30.29 13.22
N PRO A 238 -16.98 29.15 13.67
CA PRO A 238 -16.11 29.17 14.82
C PRO A 238 -14.85 29.93 14.43
N ALA A 239 -14.38 30.75 15.37
CA ALA A 239 -12.98 31.16 15.39
C ALA A 239 -12.11 29.91 15.32
N ASP A 240 -10.91 30.01 14.71
CA ASP A 240 -9.88 28.96 14.65
C ASP A 240 -9.98 28.07 15.91
N ASP A 241 -10.67 26.94 15.80
CA ASP A 241 -10.50 25.87 16.77
C ASP A 241 -9.11 25.36 16.44
N ASP A 242 -8.16 25.82 17.27
CA ASP A 242 -6.85 25.21 17.39
C ASP A 242 -7.03 23.70 17.25
N ILE A 243 -6.23 23.15 16.34
CA ILE A 243 -5.98 21.71 16.15
C ILE A 243 -6.20 21.04 17.51
N ASP A 244 -7.18 20.14 17.63
CA ASP A 244 -7.38 19.34 18.84
C ASP A 244 -6.00 18.82 19.25
N ASP A 245 -5.43 19.46 20.28
CA ASP A 245 -4.11 19.16 20.79
C ASP A 245 -4.22 17.70 21.23
N ILE A 246 -3.63 16.78 20.47
CA ILE A 246 -3.48 15.41 20.94
C ILE A 246 -2.75 15.59 22.26
N ALA A 247 -3.43 15.30 23.37
CA ALA A 247 -2.93 15.55 24.71
C ALA A 247 -1.44 15.22 24.78
N ASP A 248 -0.64 16.10 25.40
CA ASP A 248 0.83 16.00 25.49
C ASP A 248 1.31 14.58 25.81
N THR A 249 0.51 13.84 26.58
CA THR A 249 0.65 12.40 26.81
C THR A 249 -0.64 11.65 26.47
N VAL A 250 -0.53 10.65 25.60
CA VAL A 250 -1.63 9.73 25.25
C VAL A 250 -1.62 8.49 26.14
N PRO A 251 -2.77 7.95 26.56
CA PRO A 251 -2.81 6.70 27.32
C PRO A 251 -2.64 5.48 26.41
N LEU A 252 -1.79 4.53 26.82
CA LEU A 252 -1.81 3.18 26.26
C LEU A 252 -2.79 2.31 27.04
N THR A 253 -3.77 1.76 26.34
CA THR A 253 -4.80 0.88 26.91
C THR A 253 -4.66 -0.52 26.34
N LEU A 254 -4.56 -1.53 27.20
CA LEU A 254 -4.76 -2.93 26.82
C LEU A 254 -6.26 -3.23 26.90
N ILE A 255 -6.81 -3.82 25.85
CA ILE A 255 -8.26 -4.02 25.69
C ILE A 255 -8.62 -5.48 25.95
N ALA A 256 -8.16 -6.40 25.12
CA ALA A 256 -8.48 -7.82 25.24
C ALA A 256 -7.40 -8.71 24.63
N ARG A 257 -7.23 -9.94 25.16
CA ARG A 257 -6.48 -10.98 24.43
C ARG A 257 -7.25 -11.34 23.17
N LEU A 258 -6.53 -11.68 22.10
CA LEU A 258 -7.12 -12.11 20.83
C LEU A 258 -6.83 -13.62 20.62
N PRO A 259 -7.66 -14.53 21.18
CA PRO A 259 -7.52 -15.97 20.94
C PRO A 259 -7.44 -16.29 19.45
N GLY A 260 -6.52 -17.19 19.08
CA GLY A 260 -6.32 -17.60 17.69
C GLY A 260 -5.61 -16.56 16.80
N THR A 261 -5.26 -15.38 17.35
CA THR A 261 -4.42 -14.40 16.66
C THR A 261 -3.04 -14.38 17.29
N THR A 262 -2.03 -14.70 16.50
CA THR A 262 -0.63 -14.68 16.92
C THR A 262 0.19 -13.75 16.04
N ILE A 263 1.35 -13.32 16.53
CA ILE A 263 2.35 -12.67 15.68
C ILE A 263 2.75 -13.65 14.57
N PRO A 264 2.57 -13.31 13.29
CA PRO A 264 2.98 -14.17 12.17
C PRO A 264 4.50 -14.36 12.16
N ARG A 265 4.96 -15.46 11.54
CA ARG A 265 6.39 -15.66 11.30
C ARG A 265 6.91 -14.60 10.34
N LEU A 266 8.05 -13.99 10.65
CA LEU A 266 8.69 -13.03 9.76
C LEU A 266 9.66 -13.74 8.82
N THR A 267 9.52 -13.46 7.53
CA THR A 267 10.39 -13.98 6.46
C THR A 267 10.92 -12.83 5.62
N THR A 268 11.90 -13.11 4.77
CA THR A 268 12.49 -12.13 3.85
C THR A 268 12.63 -12.76 2.47
N MET A 269 12.94 -11.96 1.45
CA MET A 269 13.16 -12.48 0.10
C MET A 269 14.63 -12.44 -0.29
N ALA A 270 15.03 -13.37 -1.16
CA ALA A 270 16.35 -13.44 -1.75
C ALA A 270 16.66 -12.11 -2.44
N SER A 271 17.87 -11.63 -2.25
CA SER A 271 18.32 -10.43 -2.96
C SER A 271 18.30 -10.66 -4.45
N THR A 272 17.81 -9.66 -5.17
CA THR A 272 17.81 -9.63 -6.64
C THR A 272 18.91 -8.73 -7.20
N ALA A 273 19.69 -8.09 -6.33
CA ALA A 273 20.72 -7.12 -6.69
C ALA A 273 21.83 -7.71 -7.59
N PRO A 274 22.51 -6.85 -8.38
CA PRO A 274 23.66 -7.23 -9.18
C PRO A 274 24.84 -7.73 -8.34
N GLY A 275 25.59 -8.69 -8.90
CA GLY A 275 26.79 -9.27 -8.31
C GLY A 275 26.52 -10.24 -7.16
N GLY A 276 27.47 -10.35 -6.24
CA GLY A 276 27.34 -11.05 -4.96
C GLY A 276 27.73 -10.11 -3.82
N ASP A 277 26.99 -10.12 -2.71
CA ASP A 277 27.25 -9.21 -1.60
C ASP A 277 28.56 -9.56 -0.88
N GLU A 278 29.44 -8.57 -0.71
CA GLU A 278 30.64 -8.68 0.13
C GLU A 278 30.30 -8.71 1.63
N LYS A 279 29.09 -8.29 2.03
CA LYS A 279 28.65 -8.18 3.43
C LYS A 279 27.78 -9.34 3.93
N GLY A 280 27.31 -10.21 3.03
CA GLY A 280 26.43 -11.35 3.36
C GLY A 280 25.00 -10.97 3.81
N PRO A 281 24.14 -11.95 4.15
CA PRO A 281 22.74 -11.70 4.52
C PRO A 281 22.58 -10.75 5.72
N GLN A 282 21.67 -9.78 5.61
CA GLN A 282 21.43 -8.72 6.61
C GLN A 282 20.08 -8.86 7.34
N ALA A 283 19.43 -10.01 7.20
CA ALA A 283 18.14 -10.30 7.81
C ALA A 283 18.21 -11.45 8.84
N PRO A 284 18.97 -11.31 9.95
CA PRO A 284 19.10 -12.36 10.96
C PRO A 284 17.79 -12.66 11.70
N TRP A 285 16.80 -11.78 11.57
CA TRP A 285 15.47 -11.91 12.13
C TRP A 285 14.57 -12.86 11.33
N ALA A 286 14.86 -13.11 10.05
CA ALA A 286 14.01 -13.85 9.14
C ALA A 286 14.21 -15.36 9.27
N ARG A 287 13.12 -16.13 9.28
CA ARG A 287 13.16 -17.60 9.48
C ARG A 287 13.16 -18.41 8.20
N GLU A 288 12.60 -17.84 7.14
CA GLU A 288 12.53 -18.43 5.81
C GLU A 288 12.99 -17.39 4.79
N LEU A 289 13.48 -17.87 3.65
CA LEU A 289 13.93 -17.04 2.53
C LEU A 289 13.08 -17.33 1.29
N LEU A 290 12.36 -16.34 0.80
CA LEU A 290 11.53 -16.45 -0.41
C LEU A 290 12.36 -16.16 -1.65
N VAL A 291 12.35 -17.04 -2.64
CA VAL A 291 12.96 -16.79 -3.96
C VAL A 291 11.91 -16.92 -5.06
N GLU A 292 11.92 -15.96 -5.99
CA GLU A 292 11.13 -16.06 -7.21
C GLU A 292 11.99 -16.49 -8.38
N LEU A 293 11.52 -17.49 -9.14
CA LEU A 293 12.24 -18.09 -10.25
C LEU A 293 11.35 -18.17 -11.48
N ASP A 294 11.85 -17.62 -12.59
CA ASP A 294 11.26 -17.77 -13.92
C ASP A 294 12.20 -18.67 -14.75
N PRO A 295 11.83 -19.94 -15.03
CA PRO A 295 12.66 -20.86 -15.81
C PRO A 295 12.98 -20.37 -17.22
N ALA A 296 12.24 -19.40 -17.75
CA ALA A 296 12.51 -18.79 -19.05
C ALA A 296 13.64 -17.75 -19.02
N THR A 297 14.04 -17.27 -17.84
CA THR A 297 15.15 -16.31 -17.70
C THR A 297 16.50 -17.01 -17.69
N PRO A 298 17.51 -16.51 -18.41
CA PRO A 298 18.78 -17.22 -18.57
C PRO A 298 19.56 -17.42 -17.26
N ASN A 299 19.30 -16.61 -16.23
CA ASN A 299 20.01 -16.63 -14.95
C ASN A 299 19.22 -17.24 -13.78
N TRP A 300 18.09 -17.92 -14.04
CA TRP A 300 17.30 -18.55 -12.96
C TRP A 300 18.14 -19.52 -12.12
N GLY A 301 19.04 -20.28 -12.75
CA GLY A 301 19.90 -21.24 -12.06
C GLY A 301 20.87 -20.54 -11.11
N ALA A 302 21.51 -19.46 -11.55
CA ALA A 302 22.40 -18.66 -10.71
C ALA A 302 21.64 -18.00 -9.54
N ALA A 303 20.41 -17.52 -9.79
CA ALA A 303 19.55 -16.98 -8.74
C ALA A 303 19.17 -18.04 -7.70
N PHE A 304 18.85 -19.26 -8.15
CA PHE A 304 18.52 -20.38 -7.28
C PHE A 304 19.72 -20.81 -6.41
N GLU A 305 20.91 -20.99 -7.00
CA GLU A 305 22.15 -21.31 -6.28
C GLU A 305 22.50 -20.24 -5.23
N ARG A 306 22.31 -18.96 -5.58
CA ARG A 306 22.46 -17.85 -4.63
C ARG A 306 21.47 -17.96 -3.48
N ALA A 307 20.19 -18.21 -3.77
CA ALA A 307 19.18 -18.36 -2.73
C ALA A 307 19.46 -19.53 -1.79
N ILE A 308 19.93 -20.69 -2.31
CA ILE A 308 20.33 -21.84 -1.48
C ILE A 308 21.48 -21.46 -0.54
N ARG A 309 22.53 -20.82 -1.07
CA ARG A 309 23.67 -20.39 -0.25
C ARG A 309 23.27 -19.36 0.80
N ASP A 310 22.51 -18.35 0.40
CA ASP A 310 22.13 -17.24 1.27
C ASP A 310 21.11 -17.70 2.35
N ALA A 311 20.25 -18.68 2.04
CA ALA A 311 19.36 -19.30 3.01
C ALA A 311 20.12 -19.94 4.18
N GLY A 312 21.26 -20.58 3.92
CA GLY A 312 22.02 -21.32 4.93
C GLY A 312 21.16 -22.40 5.59
N ASP A 313 20.95 -22.30 6.90
CA ASP A 313 20.10 -23.23 7.65
C ASP A 313 18.59 -22.95 7.53
N ARG A 314 18.20 -21.81 6.94
CA ARG A 314 16.79 -21.43 6.76
C ARG A 314 16.12 -22.28 5.68
N GLN A 315 14.80 -22.36 5.73
CA GLN A 315 14.03 -22.99 4.65
C GLN A 315 13.76 -22.00 3.51
N LEU A 316 13.69 -22.50 2.28
CA LEU A 316 13.30 -21.73 1.10
C LEU A 316 11.79 -21.80 0.86
N ASP A 317 11.21 -20.66 0.47
CA ASP A 317 9.89 -20.52 -0.12
C ASP A 317 10.05 -20.20 -1.61
N VAL A 318 9.72 -21.16 -2.48
CA VAL A 318 10.00 -21.06 -3.92
C VAL A 318 8.77 -20.62 -4.69
N ARG A 319 8.87 -19.52 -5.44
CA ARG A 319 7.77 -18.97 -6.25
C ARG A 319 8.12 -19.07 -7.72
N LEU A 320 7.52 -20.02 -8.40
CA LEU A 320 7.75 -20.30 -9.81
C LEU A 320 6.84 -19.44 -10.69
N ILE A 321 7.39 -18.93 -11.78
CA ILE A 321 6.66 -18.21 -12.80
C ILE A 321 6.80 -18.95 -14.11
N ALA A 322 5.73 -19.63 -14.54
CA ALA A 322 5.74 -20.40 -15.77
C ALA A 322 4.32 -20.57 -16.31
N ALA A 323 4.22 -20.93 -17.59
CA ALA A 323 2.92 -21.19 -18.24
C ALA A 323 2.22 -22.45 -17.70
N GLY A 324 2.94 -23.32 -17.00
CA GLY A 324 2.43 -24.54 -16.41
C GLY A 324 3.58 -25.42 -15.89
N VAL A 325 3.23 -26.56 -15.31
CA VAL A 325 4.19 -27.46 -14.64
C VAL A 325 5.28 -27.96 -15.59
N GLY A 326 4.96 -28.26 -16.85
CA GLY A 326 5.96 -28.69 -17.84
C GLY A 326 7.09 -27.66 -18.05
N ALA A 327 6.76 -26.37 -18.08
CA ALA A 327 7.76 -25.30 -18.19
C ALA A 327 8.53 -25.07 -16.87
N ALA A 328 8.01 -25.56 -15.75
CA ALA A 328 8.66 -25.48 -14.45
C ALA A 328 9.56 -26.69 -14.13
N GLU A 329 9.51 -27.76 -14.92
CA GLU A 329 10.31 -28.99 -14.70
C GLU A 329 11.79 -28.74 -14.44
N PRO A 330 12.49 -27.84 -15.17
CA PRO A 330 13.91 -27.58 -14.90
C PRO A 330 14.20 -27.16 -13.46
N VAL A 331 13.31 -26.34 -12.86
CA VAL A 331 13.46 -25.94 -11.46
C VAL A 331 13.08 -27.08 -10.53
N LEU A 332 12.00 -27.83 -10.82
CA LEU A 332 11.60 -28.98 -10.01
C LEU A 332 12.67 -30.07 -9.95
N ASP A 333 13.36 -30.32 -11.06
CA ASP A 333 14.49 -31.25 -11.13
C ASP A 333 15.69 -30.72 -10.34
N ALA A 334 15.96 -29.40 -10.40
CA ALA A 334 17.00 -28.77 -9.59
C ALA A 334 16.71 -28.86 -8.08
N LEU A 335 15.44 -28.75 -7.65
CA LEU A 335 15.03 -28.98 -6.26
C LEU A 335 15.31 -30.43 -5.83
N ALA A 336 14.94 -31.41 -6.67
CA ALA A 336 15.18 -32.83 -6.39
C ALA A 336 16.67 -33.19 -6.35
N ALA A 337 17.50 -32.52 -7.15
CA ALA A 337 18.95 -32.67 -7.16
C ALA A 337 19.64 -32.07 -5.91
N HIS A 338 18.92 -31.30 -5.10
CA HIS A 338 19.39 -30.73 -3.84
C HIS A 338 18.71 -31.41 -2.63
N PRO A 339 19.00 -32.69 -2.33
CA PRO A 339 18.35 -33.42 -1.24
C PRO A 339 18.68 -32.89 0.17
N SER A 340 19.72 -32.07 0.32
CA SER A 340 19.97 -31.30 1.56
C SER A 340 19.23 -29.96 1.61
N GLY A 341 18.60 -29.54 0.51
CA GLY A 341 17.79 -28.33 0.42
C GLY A 341 16.58 -28.42 1.33
N ARG A 342 16.39 -27.39 2.17
CA ARG A 342 15.24 -27.30 3.06
C ARG A 342 14.20 -26.42 2.39
N PHE A 343 13.14 -27.01 1.84
CA PHE A 343 12.08 -26.26 1.18
C PHE A 343 10.84 -26.27 2.06
N ALA A 344 10.35 -25.10 2.47
CA ALA A 344 9.14 -24.99 3.27
C ALA A 344 7.89 -25.06 2.39
N ARG A 345 7.94 -24.38 1.25
CA ARG A 345 6.76 -24.15 0.41
C ARG A 345 7.14 -23.84 -1.04
N ILE A 346 6.20 -24.09 -1.94
CA ILE A 346 6.34 -23.83 -3.37
C ILE A 346 5.02 -23.41 -4.01
N GLY A 347 5.03 -22.38 -4.84
CA GLY A 347 3.87 -21.95 -5.62
C GLY A 347 4.22 -21.80 -7.09
N LEU A 348 3.27 -22.09 -7.99
CA LEU A 348 3.41 -21.90 -9.43
C LEU A 348 2.35 -20.91 -9.92
N PHE A 349 2.80 -19.77 -10.45
CA PHE A 349 1.97 -18.66 -10.89
C PHE A 349 2.10 -18.50 -12.40
N GLY A 350 0.97 -18.21 -13.07
CA GLY A 350 0.96 -17.99 -14.51
C GLY A 350 1.83 -16.80 -14.92
N GLY A 351 2.57 -16.95 -16.03
CA GLY A 351 3.47 -15.89 -16.52
C GLY A 351 2.78 -14.58 -16.88
N ALA A 352 1.58 -14.63 -17.48
CA ALA A 352 0.81 -13.44 -17.89
C ALA A 352 -0.21 -12.98 -16.83
N GLY A 353 -0.87 -13.90 -16.13
CA GLY A 353 -1.92 -13.56 -15.16
C GLY A 353 -1.44 -13.46 -13.71
N HIS A 354 -0.20 -13.87 -13.42
CA HIS A 354 0.43 -13.87 -12.09
C HIS A 354 -0.33 -14.60 -10.98
N LEU A 355 -1.40 -15.30 -11.34
CA LEU A 355 -2.29 -16.09 -10.51
C LEU A 355 -2.01 -17.58 -10.71
N ALA A 356 -2.11 -18.33 -9.63
CA ALA A 356 -2.29 -19.77 -9.69
C ALA A 356 -3.77 -20.08 -9.90
N ASP A 357 -4.06 -21.18 -10.58
CA ASP A 357 -5.38 -21.81 -10.59
C ASP A 357 -5.34 -23.18 -9.91
N THR A 358 -6.52 -23.75 -9.69
CA THR A 358 -6.64 -25.04 -8.98
C THR A 358 -5.96 -26.19 -9.76
N ASP A 359 -6.08 -26.22 -11.08
CA ASP A 359 -5.52 -27.30 -11.91
C ASP A 359 -3.99 -27.27 -11.90
N THR A 360 -3.39 -26.10 -12.09
CA THR A 360 -1.95 -25.86 -12.03
C THR A 360 -1.40 -26.23 -10.66
N SER A 361 -2.12 -25.88 -9.59
CA SER A 361 -1.72 -26.19 -8.22
C SER A 361 -1.78 -27.70 -7.94
N ARG A 362 -2.79 -28.43 -8.42
CA ARG A 362 -2.87 -29.90 -8.33
C ARG A 362 -1.80 -30.60 -9.16
N ALA A 363 -1.53 -30.10 -10.37
CA ALA A 363 -0.47 -30.63 -11.21
C ALA A 363 0.90 -30.44 -10.56
N LEU A 364 1.13 -29.32 -9.87
CA LEU A 364 2.35 -29.09 -9.11
C LEU A 364 2.49 -30.09 -7.95
N VAL A 365 1.42 -30.36 -7.19
CA VAL A 365 1.41 -31.41 -6.15
C VAL A 365 1.85 -32.75 -6.75
N ALA A 366 1.22 -33.20 -7.84
CA ALA A 366 1.56 -34.47 -8.48
C ALA A 366 3.02 -34.53 -8.97
N ALA A 367 3.55 -33.40 -9.47
CA ALA A 367 4.93 -33.32 -9.94
C ALA A 367 5.97 -33.36 -8.81
N LEU A 368 5.63 -32.85 -7.63
CA LEU A 368 6.44 -32.96 -6.41
C LEU A 368 6.41 -34.40 -5.86
N ASP A 369 5.22 -35.01 -5.79
CA ASP A 369 5.03 -36.40 -5.35
C ASP A 369 5.85 -37.38 -6.22
N ALA A 370 5.83 -37.18 -7.54
CA ALA A 370 6.60 -37.99 -8.49
C ALA A 370 8.13 -37.90 -8.28
N ARG A 371 8.61 -36.82 -7.64
CA ARG A 371 10.01 -36.58 -7.30
C ARG A 371 10.33 -36.93 -5.85
N GLY A 372 9.34 -37.39 -5.06
CA GLY A 372 9.52 -37.67 -3.63
C GLY A 372 9.79 -36.42 -2.79
N LEU A 373 9.32 -35.24 -3.25
CA LEU A 373 9.51 -33.96 -2.57
C LEU A 373 8.29 -33.64 -1.69
N ASP A 374 8.49 -33.63 -0.37
CA ASP A 374 7.48 -33.17 0.60
C ASP A 374 7.60 -31.65 0.82
N ILE A 375 6.94 -30.88 -0.04
CA ILE A 375 6.94 -29.40 -0.01
C ILE A 375 5.50 -28.90 -0.03
N GLN A 376 5.16 -27.97 0.88
CA GLN A 376 3.81 -27.40 0.93
C GLN A 376 3.51 -26.58 -0.33
N VAL A 377 2.54 -27.02 -1.13
CA VAL A 377 2.06 -26.23 -2.26
C VAL A 377 1.16 -25.10 -1.78
N ILE A 378 1.34 -23.92 -2.38
CA ILE A 378 0.54 -22.72 -2.12
C ILE A 378 0.03 -22.13 -3.44
N ALA A 379 -1.21 -21.64 -3.42
CA ALA A 379 -1.84 -20.97 -4.55
C ALA A 379 -1.97 -19.45 -4.29
N GLY A 380 -2.84 -18.76 -5.03
CA GLY A 380 -3.03 -17.31 -4.91
C GLY A 380 -2.36 -16.57 -6.06
N THR A 381 -1.72 -15.45 -5.75
CA THR A 381 -1.03 -14.61 -6.73
C THR A 381 0.37 -14.24 -6.24
N ARG A 382 1.33 -14.09 -7.16
CA ARG A 382 2.59 -13.40 -6.85
C ARG A 382 2.45 -11.88 -6.93
N ALA A 383 1.40 -11.38 -7.57
CA ALA A 383 1.07 -9.97 -7.67
C ALA A 383 0.37 -9.46 -6.40
N HIS A 384 -0.37 -8.36 -6.51
CA HIS A 384 -0.98 -7.68 -5.38
C HIS A 384 -2.35 -8.25 -5.01
N PHE A 385 -2.87 -7.87 -3.83
CA PHE A 385 -4.20 -8.29 -3.37
C PHE A 385 -5.29 -8.09 -4.42
N THR A 386 -5.23 -7.03 -5.22
CA THR A 386 -6.13 -6.78 -6.35
C THR A 386 -6.32 -7.99 -7.25
N GLU A 387 -5.24 -8.69 -7.61
CA GLU A 387 -5.31 -9.85 -8.50
C GLU A 387 -5.92 -11.06 -7.79
N LEU A 388 -5.64 -11.24 -6.50
CA LEU A 388 -6.31 -12.26 -5.69
C LEU A 388 -7.81 -11.99 -5.59
N ASN A 389 -8.19 -10.74 -5.29
CA ASN A 389 -9.59 -10.33 -5.13
C ASN A 389 -10.39 -10.51 -6.42
N ARG A 390 -9.80 -10.15 -7.57
CA ARG A 390 -10.42 -10.32 -8.89
C ARG A 390 -10.46 -11.76 -9.39
N GLY A 391 -9.52 -12.60 -8.95
CA GLY A 391 -9.35 -13.97 -9.47
C GLY A 391 -9.61 -15.08 -8.45
N ILE A 392 -10.29 -14.79 -7.34
CA ILE A 392 -10.50 -15.73 -6.24
C ILE A 392 -11.30 -16.98 -6.67
N ASP A 393 -12.21 -16.81 -7.63
CA ASP A 393 -13.04 -17.86 -8.22
C ASP A 393 -12.23 -19.01 -8.84
N ARG A 394 -11.02 -18.70 -9.36
CA ARG A 394 -10.07 -19.70 -9.88
C ARG A 394 -9.55 -20.67 -8.81
N LEU A 395 -9.76 -20.34 -7.54
CA LEU A 395 -9.31 -21.07 -6.36
C LEU A 395 -10.47 -21.70 -5.58
N ASP A 396 -11.69 -21.75 -6.12
CA ASP A 396 -12.88 -22.30 -5.46
C ASP A 396 -12.73 -23.75 -5.02
N SER A 397 -11.94 -24.55 -5.74
CA SER A 397 -11.65 -25.95 -5.43
C SER A 397 -10.31 -26.16 -4.73
N TRP A 398 -9.53 -25.09 -4.51
CA TRP A 398 -8.28 -25.15 -3.77
C TRP A 398 -8.55 -25.05 -2.26
N ARG A 399 -7.94 -25.95 -1.48
CA ARG A 399 -8.10 -26.01 -0.01
C ARG A 399 -6.80 -25.76 0.75
N GLY A 400 -5.68 -25.60 0.04
CA GLY A 400 -4.39 -25.28 0.64
C GLY A 400 -4.22 -23.79 0.96
N PRO A 401 -3.03 -23.38 1.42
CA PRO A 401 -2.71 -21.99 1.69
C PRO A 401 -2.78 -21.10 0.44
N ILE A 402 -3.02 -19.81 0.67
CA ILE A 402 -3.10 -18.76 -0.34
C ILE A 402 -2.04 -17.71 -0.06
N ALA A 403 -1.42 -17.19 -1.11
CA ALA A 403 -0.48 -16.09 -1.02
C ALA A 403 -0.85 -14.90 -1.90
N PHE A 404 -0.41 -13.72 -1.49
CA PHE A 404 -0.46 -12.48 -2.28
C PHE A 404 0.58 -11.49 -1.76
N SER A 405 1.08 -10.62 -2.63
CA SER A 405 2.03 -9.55 -2.29
C SER A 405 1.32 -8.23 -1.97
N ILE A 406 2.03 -7.30 -1.34
CA ILE A 406 1.54 -5.95 -1.07
C ILE A 406 2.67 -4.95 -1.33
N THR A 407 2.31 -3.76 -1.79
CA THR A 407 3.19 -2.58 -1.82
C THR A 407 2.39 -1.38 -1.35
N PRO A 408 2.98 -0.45 -0.59
CA PRO A 408 2.32 0.81 -0.25
C PRO A 408 2.33 1.84 -1.39
N PHE A 409 3.09 1.60 -2.48
CA PHE A 409 3.40 2.60 -3.52
C PHE A 409 2.86 2.23 -4.90
N MET A 410 1.64 1.72 -4.97
CA MET A 410 1.07 1.33 -6.27
C MET A 410 0.74 2.54 -7.13
N HIS A 411 -0.04 3.48 -6.60
CA HIS A 411 -0.47 4.66 -7.35
C HIS A 411 0.21 5.95 -6.91
N ASP A 412 0.67 5.99 -5.67
CA ASP A 412 1.25 7.17 -5.05
C ASP A 412 2.49 6.76 -4.26
N THR A 413 3.63 7.37 -4.55
CA THR A 413 4.91 7.08 -3.89
C THR A 413 5.23 8.06 -2.77
N SER A 414 4.28 8.93 -2.40
CA SER A 414 4.44 9.90 -1.32
C SER A 414 4.67 9.24 0.05
N GLY A 415 5.39 9.92 0.94
CA GLY A 415 5.56 9.48 2.32
C GLY A 415 4.25 9.49 3.11
N HIS A 416 3.30 10.34 2.73
CA HIS A 416 1.95 10.34 3.30
C HIS A 416 1.22 9.04 2.97
N GLN A 417 1.20 8.65 1.69
CA GLN A 417 0.66 7.35 1.28
C GLN A 417 1.38 6.18 1.96
N LEU A 418 2.70 6.25 2.20
CA LEU A 418 3.40 5.20 2.94
C LEU A 418 2.76 4.94 4.30
N VAL A 419 2.48 6.00 5.07
CA VAL A 419 1.87 5.92 6.39
C VAL A 419 0.40 5.52 6.30
N GLU A 420 -0.36 6.15 5.39
CA GLU A 420 -1.80 5.88 5.21
C GLU A 420 -2.09 4.45 4.75
N SER A 421 -1.18 3.84 3.98
CA SER A 421 -1.27 2.45 3.52
C SER A 421 -1.40 1.45 4.67
N VAL A 422 -0.90 1.76 5.87
CA VAL A 422 -0.95 0.87 7.04
C VAL A 422 -2.39 0.53 7.41
N ALA A 423 -3.29 1.53 7.42
CA ALA A 423 -4.69 1.29 7.70
C ALA A 423 -5.34 0.44 6.60
N MET A 424 -4.90 0.58 5.35
CA MET A 424 -5.40 -0.21 4.23
C MET A 424 -4.90 -1.66 4.28
N GLN A 425 -3.67 -1.91 4.74
CA GLN A 425 -3.16 -3.27 4.98
C GLN A 425 -4.07 -4.06 5.93
N ARG A 426 -4.62 -3.40 6.97
CA ARG A 426 -5.61 -4.01 7.88
C ARG A 426 -6.90 -4.39 7.16
N GLN A 427 -7.40 -3.54 6.27
CA GLN A 427 -8.59 -3.83 5.47
C GLN A 427 -8.32 -4.97 4.48
N VAL A 428 -7.17 -4.94 3.82
CA VAL A 428 -6.72 -5.95 2.86
C VAL A 428 -6.60 -7.33 3.50
N VAL A 429 -5.94 -7.47 4.67
CA VAL A 429 -5.87 -8.78 5.34
C VAL A 429 -7.25 -9.24 5.80
N GLY A 430 -8.12 -8.32 6.24
CA GLY A 430 -9.51 -8.65 6.56
C GLY A 430 -10.27 -9.21 5.37
N ALA A 431 -10.16 -8.57 4.21
CA ALA A 431 -10.78 -9.02 2.96
C ALA A 431 -10.16 -10.35 2.49
N ALA A 432 -8.85 -10.48 2.48
CA ALA A 432 -8.15 -11.71 2.13
C ALA A 432 -8.57 -12.89 3.01
N ARG A 433 -8.82 -12.68 4.31
CA ARG A 433 -9.32 -13.73 5.22
C ARG A 433 -10.73 -14.18 4.88
N ARG A 434 -11.61 -13.25 4.50
CA ARG A 434 -12.96 -13.58 4.03
C ARG A 434 -12.90 -14.42 2.76
N LEU A 435 -12.10 -13.99 1.79
CA LEU A 435 -11.86 -14.72 0.55
C LEU A 435 -11.21 -16.09 0.79
N ALA A 436 -10.29 -16.18 1.75
CA ALA A 436 -9.60 -17.41 2.08
C ALA A 436 -10.50 -18.42 2.82
N ASP A 437 -11.65 -18.03 3.38
CA ASP A 437 -12.59 -18.95 4.03
C ASP A 437 -11.89 -19.93 5.01
N GLY A 438 -11.08 -19.38 5.91
CA GLY A 438 -10.31 -20.15 6.90
C GLY A 438 -9.00 -20.78 6.38
N ARG A 439 -8.71 -20.73 5.08
CA ARG A 439 -7.42 -21.17 4.52
C ARG A 439 -6.27 -20.31 5.07
N PRO A 440 -5.07 -20.89 5.28
CA PRO A 440 -3.92 -20.12 5.73
C PRO A 440 -3.46 -19.08 4.70
N LEU A 441 -3.01 -17.92 5.19
CA LEU A 441 -2.51 -16.82 4.37
C LEU A 441 -1.00 -16.64 4.55
N HIS A 442 -0.29 -16.54 3.43
CA HIS A 442 1.11 -16.14 3.35
C HIS A 442 1.19 -14.78 2.63
N ILE A 443 1.49 -13.72 3.37
CA ILE A 443 1.46 -12.35 2.83
C ILE A 443 2.88 -11.95 2.47
N GLY A 444 3.08 -11.62 1.20
CA GLY A 444 4.28 -11.02 0.67
C GLY A 444 4.82 -11.72 -0.60
N PRO A 445 5.89 -11.16 -1.18
CA PRO A 445 6.72 -10.10 -0.61
C PRO A 445 6.01 -8.75 -0.37
N ILE A 446 6.40 -8.09 0.72
CA ILE A 446 5.99 -6.74 1.11
C ILE A 446 7.21 -5.85 0.89
N THR A 447 7.20 -5.11 -0.22
CA THR A 447 8.28 -4.22 -0.64
C THR A 447 7.74 -2.81 -0.80
N LEU A 448 8.58 -1.79 -0.59
CA LEU A 448 8.16 -0.40 -0.78
C LEU A 448 7.77 -0.16 -2.24
N GLY A 449 8.67 -0.40 -3.19
CA GLY A 449 8.35 -0.38 -4.62
C GLY A 449 7.70 -1.68 -5.09
N ALA A 450 6.88 -1.61 -6.15
CA ALA A 450 6.37 -2.79 -6.82
C ALA A 450 7.52 -3.57 -7.48
N ARG A 451 7.53 -4.90 -7.31
CA ARG A 451 8.64 -5.75 -7.78
C ARG A 451 8.62 -5.99 -9.29
N PHE A 452 7.45 -5.83 -9.90
CA PHE A 452 7.18 -5.91 -11.32
C PHE A 452 5.82 -5.23 -11.56
N ASN A 453 5.51 -4.95 -12.83
CA ASN A 453 4.23 -4.40 -13.21
C ASN A 453 3.29 -5.49 -13.73
N ALA A 454 2.29 -5.85 -12.93
CA ALA A 454 1.35 -6.93 -13.25
C ALA A 454 0.37 -6.61 -14.38
N VAL A 455 0.28 -5.35 -14.80
CA VAL A 455 -0.65 -4.87 -15.83
C VAL A 455 0.07 -4.23 -17.03
N ALA A 456 1.39 -4.44 -17.14
CA ALA A 456 2.18 -3.95 -18.26
C ALA A 456 1.75 -4.62 -19.58
N THR A 457 1.79 -3.85 -20.66
CA THR A 457 1.57 -4.34 -22.03
C THR A 457 2.87 -4.70 -22.74
N THR A 458 4.00 -4.20 -22.23
CA THR A 458 5.34 -4.55 -22.68
C THR A 458 5.91 -5.74 -21.90
N PRO A 459 6.78 -6.56 -22.54
CA PRO A 459 7.50 -7.61 -21.85
C PRO A 459 8.32 -7.07 -20.66
N ALA A 460 8.35 -7.84 -19.57
CA ALA A 460 9.19 -7.51 -18.43
C ALA A 460 10.68 -7.48 -18.82
N PRO A 461 11.49 -6.58 -18.21
CA PRO A 461 12.94 -6.58 -18.39
C PRO A 461 13.54 -7.95 -18.05
N GLN A 462 14.42 -8.44 -18.91
CA GLN A 462 15.12 -9.72 -18.72
C GLN A 462 16.59 -9.51 -18.45
N ALA A 463 17.19 -10.45 -17.73
CA ALA A 463 18.62 -10.44 -17.49
C ALA A 463 19.39 -10.63 -18.82
N PRO A 464 20.52 -9.94 -19.02
CA PRO A 464 21.25 -9.96 -20.28
C PRO A 464 22.04 -11.26 -20.52
N GLY A 465 22.20 -12.09 -19.50
CA GLY A 465 23.01 -13.30 -19.56
C GLY A 465 22.72 -14.25 -18.39
N PRO A 466 23.45 -15.37 -18.29
CA PRO A 466 23.19 -16.42 -17.30
C PRO A 466 23.75 -16.11 -15.89
N ASP A 467 24.57 -15.06 -15.76
CA ASP A 467 25.10 -14.62 -14.48
C ASP A 467 24.20 -13.57 -13.80
N LEU A 468 24.63 -13.10 -12.63
CA LEU A 468 23.90 -12.11 -11.84
C LEU A 468 24.56 -10.73 -11.88
N GLN A 469 25.43 -10.43 -12.85
CA GLN A 469 26.17 -9.14 -12.89
C GLN A 469 25.24 -7.94 -13.04
N ALA A 470 24.12 -8.09 -13.77
CA ALA A 470 23.09 -7.06 -13.89
C ALA A 470 21.96 -7.20 -12.85
N GLY A 471 22.00 -8.23 -12.00
CA GLY A 471 20.88 -8.62 -11.14
C GLY A 471 19.80 -9.39 -11.90
N TYR A 472 18.65 -9.59 -11.26
CA TYR A 472 17.49 -10.24 -11.86
C TYR A 472 16.18 -9.66 -11.28
N GLY A 473 15.03 -10.06 -11.80
CA GLY A 473 13.72 -9.73 -11.23
C GLY A 473 13.57 -8.24 -10.88
N ALA A 474 13.27 -7.95 -9.62
CA ALA A 474 13.02 -6.59 -9.12
C ALA A 474 14.20 -5.63 -9.31
N ALA A 475 15.45 -6.10 -9.40
CA ALA A 475 16.59 -5.22 -9.67
C ALA A 475 16.58 -4.60 -11.07
N LEU A 476 15.84 -5.21 -12.01
CA LEU A 476 15.70 -4.74 -13.38
C LEU A 476 14.46 -3.85 -13.58
N VAL A 477 13.67 -3.65 -12.52
CA VAL A 477 12.39 -2.93 -12.57
C VAL A 477 12.57 -1.51 -12.02
N GLU A 478 12.28 -0.53 -12.87
CA GLU A 478 12.24 0.87 -12.49
C GLU A 478 11.22 1.10 -11.36
N GLY A 479 11.63 1.80 -10.31
CA GLY A 479 10.77 2.09 -9.14
C GLY A 479 10.62 0.93 -8.14
N ALA A 480 11.22 -0.24 -8.37
CA ALA A 480 11.21 -1.34 -7.40
C ALA A 480 12.11 -1.08 -6.18
N SER A 481 13.17 -0.28 -6.35
CA SER A 481 14.03 0.22 -5.27
C SER A 481 13.55 1.59 -4.81
N ASP A 482 13.54 1.81 -3.50
CA ASP A 482 13.20 3.09 -2.89
C ASP A 482 14.19 3.41 -1.76
N PRO A 483 14.77 4.63 -1.68
CA PRO A 483 15.78 4.96 -0.67
C PRO A 483 15.26 4.86 0.77
N ARG A 484 13.94 4.90 0.99
CA ARG A 484 13.34 4.81 2.32
C ARG A 484 13.45 3.42 2.94
N THR A 485 13.90 2.41 2.19
CA THR A 485 14.35 1.13 2.76
C THR A 485 15.56 1.31 3.69
N GLY A 486 16.33 2.39 3.53
CA GLY A 486 17.45 2.78 4.39
C GLY A 486 17.12 3.84 5.45
N SER A 487 15.86 4.26 5.59
CA SER A 487 15.46 5.28 6.57
C SER A 487 15.33 4.72 7.98
N ALA A 488 15.56 5.55 9.00
CA ALA A 488 15.42 5.15 10.39
C ALA A 488 13.95 4.90 10.74
N SER A 489 13.08 5.80 10.28
CA SER A 489 11.63 5.76 10.53
C SER A 489 10.91 4.59 9.86
N LEU A 490 11.57 3.85 8.95
CA LEU A 490 11.04 2.59 8.43
C LEU A 490 10.78 1.59 9.57
N ALA A 491 11.53 1.68 10.68
CA ALA A 491 11.30 0.87 11.87
C ALA A 491 9.87 1.02 12.41
N ALA A 492 9.37 2.25 12.57
CA ALA A 492 8.01 2.50 13.04
C ALA A 492 6.96 2.01 12.03
N TRP A 493 7.24 2.15 10.73
CA TRP A 493 6.35 1.65 9.67
C TRP A 493 6.25 0.13 9.68
N LEU A 494 7.36 -0.58 9.85
CA LEU A 494 7.39 -2.05 9.94
C LEU A 494 6.60 -2.56 11.15
N VAL A 495 6.73 -1.89 12.31
CA VAL A 495 5.90 -2.20 13.50
C VAL A 495 4.42 -2.01 13.18
N ALA A 496 4.05 -0.89 12.55
CA ALA A 496 2.66 -0.59 12.21
C ALA A 496 2.09 -1.55 11.15
N SER A 497 2.90 -1.94 10.17
CA SER A 497 2.56 -2.90 9.13
C SER A 497 2.32 -4.29 9.71
N VAL A 498 3.22 -4.80 10.56
CA VAL A 498 3.00 -6.08 11.27
C VAL A 498 1.75 -6.01 12.15
N ALA A 499 1.54 -4.91 12.89
CA ALA A 499 0.35 -4.73 13.71
C ALA A 499 -0.96 -4.75 12.92
N SER A 500 -0.92 -4.35 11.65
CA SER A 500 -2.07 -4.27 10.76
C SER A 500 -2.32 -5.55 9.98
N LEU A 501 -1.26 -6.29 9.63
CA LEU A 501 -1.33 -7.54 8.90
C LEU A 501 -1.46 -8.78 9.80
N ALA A 502 -1.16 -8.68 11.09
CA ALA A 502 -1.36 -9.76 12.03
C ALA A 502 -2.86 -10.00 12.27
N ALA A 503 -3.34 -11.14 11.79
CA ALA A 503 -4.73 -11.56 11.87
C ALA A 503 -4.82 -13.09 11.98
N PRO A 504 -5.95 -13.66 12.44
CA PRO A 504 -6.11 -15.11 12.43
C PRO A 504 -5.85 -15.67 11.02
N THR A 505 -5.23 -16.84 10.94
CA THR A 505 -4.81 -17.53 9.70
C THR A 505 -3.71 -16.86 8.88
N ALA A 506 -3.25 -15.63 9.20
CA ALA A 506 -2.04 -15.06 8.62
C ALA A 506 -0.80 -15.71 9.25
N LEU A 507 -0.13 -16.58 8.49
CA LEU A 507 0.97 -17.40 9.00
C LEU A 507 2.34 -16.75 8.84
N THR A 508 2.58 -16.08 7.71
CA THR A 508 3.88 -15.47 7.41
C THR A 508 3.70 -14.07 6.82
N LEU A 509 4.64 -13.18 7.15
CA LEU A 509 4.82 -11.88 6.51
C LEU A 509 6.23 -11.81 5.94
N CYS A 510 6.35 -11.72 4.61
CA CYS A 510 7.63 -11.64 3.91
C CYS A 510 8.00 -10.19 3.63
N PHE A 511 8.91 -9.60 4.41
CA PHE A 511 9.32 -8.20 4.24
C PHE A 511 10.67 -8.10 3.54
N VAL A 512 10.75 -7.19 2.57
CA VAL A 512 11.98 -6.66 1.95
C VAL A 512 12.99 -7.71 1.47
N GLU A 513 14.01 -7.29 0.72
CA GLU A 513 15.13 -8.17 0.40
C GLU A 513 16.04 -8.36 1.63
N GLU A 514 16.71 -9.50 1.72
CA GLU A 514 17.60 -9.80 2.84
C GLU A 514 18.91 -8.99 2.83
N TRP A 515 19.30 -8.46 1.67
CA TRP A 515 20.42 -7.54 1.46
C TRP A 515 20.23 -6.76 0.14
N GLY A 516 21.03 -5.72 -0.07
CA GLY A 516 20.96 -4.86 -1.27
C GLY A 516 20.04 -3.65 -1.11
N GLN A 517 19.77 -2.94 -2.23
CA GLN A 517 19.06 -1.65 -2.21
C GLN A 517 17.60 -1.74 -1.73
N ARG A 518 17.00 -2.93 -1.80
CA ARG A 518 15.61 -3.19 -1.38
C ARG A 518 15.52 -3.80 0.02
N ALA A 519 16.64 -3.89 0.75
CA ALA A 519 16.68 -4.40 2.11
C ALA A 519 16.48 -3.30 3.15
N ALA A 520 15.92 -3.68 4.31
CA ALA A 520 15.90 -2.82 5.49
C ALA A 520 17.32 -2.69 6.05
N SER A 521 18.03 -1.62 5.68
CA SER A 521 19.46 -1.49 5.99
C SER A 521 19.76 -0.64 7.22
N HIS A 522 18.80 0.17 7.68
CA HIS A 522 19.00 0.98 8.88
C HIS A 522 18.97 0.11 10.16
N PRO A 523 19.90 0.29 11.12
CA PRO A 523 19.95 -0.51 12.34
C PRO A 523 18.66 -0.53 13.15
N GLN A 524 17.91 0.58 13.20
CA GLN A 524 16.61 0.63 13.89
C GLN A 524 15.55 -0.26 13.24
N ALA A 525 15.53 -0.35 11.90
CA ALA A 525 14.59 -1.20 11.18
C ALA A 525 14.92 -2.69 11.41
N VAL A 526 16.20 -3.06 11.33
CA VAL A 526 16.68 -4.41 11.65
C VAL A 526 16.37 -4.76 13.11
N GLN A 527 16.55 -3.82 14.04
CA GLN A 527 16.25 -4.02 15.46
C GLN A 527 14.76 -4.23 15.71
N ALA A 528 13.89 -3.45 15.06
CA ALA A 528 12.44 -3.61 15.16
C ALA A 528 12.00 -4.98 14.65
N LEU A 529 12.47 -5.40 13.47
CA LEU A 529 12.19 -6.73 12.91
C LEU A 529 12.71 -7.85 13.81
N THR A 530 13.88 -7.66 14.43
CA THR A 530 14.43 -8.62 15.40
C THR A 530 13.56 -8.73 16.65
N TRP A 531 13.04 -7.62 17.18
CA TRP A 531 12.11 -7.66 18.32
C TRP A 531 10.80 -8.34 17.96
N LEU A 532 10.28 -8.09 16.76
CA LEU A 532 9.06 -8.71 16.26
C LEU A 532 9.25 -10.22 16.04
N SER A 533 10.40 -10.64 15.50
CA SER A 533 10.68 -12.06 15.26
C SER A 533 10.91 -12.87 16.54
N GLN A 534 11.21 -12.21 17.66
CA GLN A 534 11.26 -12.83 18.99
C GLN A 534 9.85 -13.09 19.57
N LEU A 535 8.83 -12.44 19.02
CA LEU A 535 7.43 -12.58 19.45
C LEU A 535 6.62 -13.50 18.52
N GLU A 536 7.21 -14.11 17.50
CA GLU A 536 6.51 -15.05 16.60
C GLU A 536 5.73 -16.12 17.38
N GLY A 537 4.47 -16.33 17.00
CA GLY A 537 3.58 -17.29 17.68
C GLY A 537 3.03 -16.81 19.03
N ALA A 538 3.49 -15.67 19.57
CA ALA A 538 2.90 -15.08 20.75
C ALA A 538 1.46 -14.63 20.48
N THR A 539 0.55 -14.86 21.44
CA THR A 539 -0.85 -14.41 21.34
C THR A 539 -0.89 -12.89 21.40
N LEU A 540 -1.58 -12.28 20.43
CA LEU A 540 -1.78 -10.85 20.38
C LEU A 540 -2.78 -10.39 21.45
N ILE A 541 -2.55 -9.17 21.94
CA ILE A 541 -3.43 -8.42 22.83
C ILE A 541 -3.83 -7.17 22.06
N GLU A 542 -5.13 -6.95 21.93
CA GLU A 542 -5.68 -5.72 21.41
C GLU A 542 -5.26 -4.57 22.32
N ALA A 543 -4.66 -3.55 21.73
CA ALA A 543 -4.16 -2.38 22.44
C ALA A 543 -4.40 -1.12 21.62
N SER A 544 -4.57 0.01 22.31
CA SER A 544 -4.74 1.33 21.72
C SER A 544 -3.75 2.30 22.33
N ALA A 545 -3.04 3.05 21.50
CA ALA A 545 -2.31 4.24 21.87
C ALA A 545 -2.49 5.27 20.74
N PRO A 546 -3.37 6.27 20.90
CA PRO A 546 -3.66 7.25 19.85
C PRO A 546 -2.40 7.88 19.26
N GLY A 547 -2.27 7.89 17.93
CA GLY A 547 -1.11 8.45 17.22
C GLY A 547 0.15 7.59 17.21
N LEU A 548 0.11 6.39 17.81
CA LEU A 548 1.23 5.43 17.81
C LEU A 548 0.81 4.08 17.22
N ALA A 549 1.75 3.42 16.55
CA ALA A 549 1.65 2.01 16.25
C ALA A 549 1.97 1.20 17.51
N VAL A 550 1.15 0.18 17.80
CA VAL A 550 1.32 -0.69 18.98
C VAL A 550 1.17 -2.15 18.59
N ILE A 551 2.13 -2.96 19.01
CA ILE A 551 2.01 -4.41 19.12
C ILE A 551 2.10 -4.77 20.59
N ALA A 552 1.08 -5.45 21.11
CA ALA A 552 1.10 -6.04 22.44
C ALA A 552 0.94 -7.55 22.31
N ALA A 553 1.87 -8.33 22.88
CA ALA A 553 1.83 -9.78 22.77
C ALA A 553 2.30 -10.48 24.05
N ALA A 554 1.73 -11.65 24.33
CA ALA A 554 2.12 -12.52 25.43
C ALA A 554 2.85 -13.77 24.88
N PRO A 555 4.17 -13.92 25.09
CA PRO A 555 4.95 -15.02 24.49
C PRO A 555 4.55 -16.42 24.95
N ARG A 556 4.00 -16.56 26.16
CA ARG A 556 3.55 -17.83 26.77
C ARG A 556 2.40 -17.56 27.73
N ALA A 557 1.60 -18.59 28.05
CA ALA A 557 0.64 -18.52 29.15
C ALA A 557 1.38 -18.18 30.46
N GLY A 558 1.00 -17.07 31.11
CA GLY A 558 1.69 -16.54 32.30
C GLY A 558 2.98 -15.75 32.02
N GLY A 559 3.41 -15.62 30.76
CA GLY A 559 4.53 -14.75 30.37
C GLY A 559 4.17 -13.27 30.46
N ARG A 560 5.18 -12.41 30.63
CA ARG A 560 5.00 -10.96 30.68
C ARG A 560 4.58 -10.44 29.30
N THR A 561 3.63 -9.52 29.29
CA THR A 561 3.22 -8.83 28.06
C THR A 561 4.37 -7.96 27.57
N VAL A 562 4.74 -8.14 26.30
CA VAL A 562 5.72 -7.30 25.61
C VAL A 562 4.97 -6.32 24.72
N LEU A 563 5.35 -5.05 24.81
CA LEU A 563 4.90 -3.97 23.93
C LEU A 563 6.03 -3.60 22.97
N ILE A 564 5.68 -3.40 21.71
CA ILE A 564 6.51 -2.71 20.72
C ILE A 564 5.72 -1.52 20.20
N LEU A 565 6.27 -0.33 20.37
CA LEU A 565 5.67 0.94 20.00
C LEU A 565 6.43 1.55 18.82
N GLY A 566 5.74 2.27 17.94
CA GLY A 566 6.35 3.02 16.84
C GLY A 566 5.63 4.36 16.61
N ASN A 567 6.39 5.44 16.44
CA ASN A 567 5.84 6.76 16.15
C ASN A 567 5.94 7.08 14.65
N LEU A 568 4.80 7.11 13.97
CA LEU A 568 4.68 7.46 12.54
C LEU A 568 4.33 8.94 12.30
N SER A 569 4.46 9.79 13.31
CA SER A 569 4.33 11.24 13.18
C SER A 569 5.69 11.94 13.21
N ALA A 570 5.75 13.13 12.59
CA ALA A 570 6.90 14.02 12.65
C ALA A 570 7.12 14.61 14.05
N GLU A 571 6.08 14.61 14.88
CA GLU A 571 6.10 15.16 16.22
C GLU A 571 6.54 14.13 17.25
N ARG A 572 7.16 14.59 18.33
CA ARG A 572 7.40 13.74 19.49
C ARG A 572 6.07 13.41 20.15
N ARG A 573 5.91 12.16 20.59
CA ARG A 573 4.75 11.70 21.36
C ARG A 573 5.19 11.14 22.70
N ALA A 574 4.50 11.57 23.76
CA ALA A 574 4.60 10.92 25.07
C ALA A 574 3.45 9.93 25.22
N VAL A 575 3.75 8.75 25.76
CA VAL A 575 2.73 7.72 26.02
C VAL A 575 2.80 7.23 27.45
N SER A 576 1.67 7.24 28.14
CA SER A 576 1.53 6.66 29.46
C SER A 576 1.32 5.15 29.33
N VAL A 577 2.27 4.37 29.84
CA VAL A 577 2.27 2.90 29.74
C VAL A 577 1.85 2.31 31.09
N PRO A 578 0.90 1.34 31.12
CA PRO A 578 0.46 0.73 32.37
C PRO A 578 1.63 0.18 33.20
N GLY A 579 1.73 0.61 34.45
CA GLY A 579 2.76 0.16 35.39
C GLY A 579 4.12 0.86 35.29
N GLU A 580 4.28 1.80 34.35
CA GLU A 580 5.45 2.69 34.28
C GLU A 580 5.21 3.97 35.09
N ALA A 581 6.26 4.45 35.77
CA ALA A 581 6.17 5.63 36.63
C ALA A 581 6.22 6.96 35.86
N ALA A 582 6.78 6.95 34.65
CA ALA A 582 6.92 8.12 33.79
C ALA A 582 6.49 7.78 32.35
N PRO A 583 5.94 8.75 31.59
CA PRO A 583 5.62 8.55 30.18
C PRO A 583 6.85 8.18 29.36
N VAL A 584 6.67 7.27 28.41
CA VAL A 584 7.69 6.93 27.42
C VAL A 584 7.65 7.96 26.30
N GLN A 585 8.81 8.52 25.95
CA GLN A 585 8.94 9.53 24.91
C GLN A 585 9.43 8.89 23.62
N LEU A 586 8.71 9.11 22.52
CA LEU A 586 9.07 8.64 21.19
C LEU A 586 9.17 9.83 20.23
N GLY A 587 10.38 10.10 19.74
CA GLY A 587 10.60 11.01 18.61
C GLY A 587 10.05 10.45 17.29
N ALA A 588 10.11 11.26 16.24
CA ALA A 588 9.67 10.86 14.91
C ALA A 588 10.37 9.57 14.45
N GLY A 589 9.60 8.60 13.98
CA GLY A 589 10.10 7.31 13.49
C GLY A 589 10.64 6.35 14.54
N GLN A 590 10.73 6.78 15.80
CA GLN A 590 11.34 5.98 16.85
C GLN A 590 10.44 4.80 17.24
N VAL A 591 11.12 3.72 17.64
CA VAL A 591 10.49 2.53 18.20
C VAL A 591 10.98 2.28 19.62
N ALA A 592 10.12 1.68 20.45
CA ALA A 592 10.47 1.24 21.80
C ALA A 592 9.94 -0.17 22.07
N ARG A 593 10.70 -0.96 22.82
CA ARG A 593 10.28 -2.26 23.35
C ARG A 593 10.18 -2.19 24.86
N ILE A 594 9.05 -2.61 25.41
CA ILE A 594 8.74 -2.53 26.85
C ILE A 594 8.20 -3.88 27.31
N GLU A 595 8.63 -4.35 28.46
CA GLU A 595 8.11 -5.57 29.08
C GLU A 595 7.34 -5.23 30.35
N LEU A 596 6.02 -5.40 30.31
CA LEU A 596 5.14 -4.99 31.40
C LEU A 596 5.39 -5.83 32.65
N ARG A 597 5.21 -5.20 33.82
CA ARG A 597 5.22 -5.92 35.10
C ARG A 597 4.00 -6.85 35.20
N PRO A 598 4.12 -8.00 35.88
CA PRO A 598 2.96 -8.85 36.13
C PRO A 598 1.83 -8.05 36.80
N GLY A 599 0.60 -8.16 36.27
CA GLY A 599 -0.57 -7.42 36.77
C GLY A 599 -0.72 -5.97 36.29
N ALA A 600 0.26 -5.42 35.57
CA ALA A 600 0.12 -4.10 34.95
C ALA A 600 -0.82 -4.18 33.74
N GLY A 601 -1.92 -3.41 33.77
CA GLY A 601 -2.93 -3.39 32.71
C GLY A 601 -4.10 -4.36 32.89
N ALA A 602 -4.27 -4.98 34.07
CA ALA A 602 -5.43 -5.81 34.42
C ALA A 602 -6.74 -5.01 34.67
N GLY A 603 -6.97 -3.97 33.88
CA GLY A 603 -8.26 -3.27 33.85
C GLY A 603 -9.25 -4.10 33.05
N ASN A 604 -10.20 -4.74 33.76
CA ASN A 604 -11.28 -5.60 33.24
C ASN A 604 -10.97 -7.06 32.84
N ASP A 605 -10.04 -7.74 33.54
CA ASP A 605 -10.00 -9.22 33.57
C ASP A 605 -11.17 -9.86 34.37
N ARG A 606 -12.36 -9.24 34.34
CA ARG A 606 -13.63 -9.94 34.60
C ARG A 606 -14.27 -10.17 33.25
N LEU A 607 -14.00 -11.32 32.63
CA LEU A 607 -14.82 -12.06 31.66
C LEU A 607 -13.92 -13.06 30.91
N ALA A 608 -13.55 -14.15 31.59
CA ALA A 608 -13.08 -15.39 30.95
C ALA A 608 -13.26 -16.60 31.88
N GLU A 609 -14.33 -16.60 32.68
CA GLU A 609 -14.90 -17.81 33.26
C GLU A 609 -16.39 -17.85 32.84
N GLU A 610 -16.63 -18.21 31.58
CA GLU A 610 -17.81 -18.94 31.08
C GLU A 610 -17.56 -19.40 29.64
#